data_AF-A0AAD6SE69-F1
#
_entry.id   AF-A0AAD6SE69-F1
#
_cell.length_a   1.000
_cell.length_b   1.000
_cell.length_c   1.000
_cell.angle_alpha   90.00
_cell.angle_beta   90.00
_cell.angle_gamma   90.00
#
_symmetry.space_group_name_H-M   'P 1'
#
loop_
_entity.id
_entity.type
_entity.pdbx_description
1 polymer ?
#
loop_
_entity_poly.entity_id
_entity_poly.type
_entity_poly.pdbx_seq_one_letter_code
_entity_poly.pdbx_strand_id
1 'polypeptide(L)'
;MSIDSTDPPLACEMIRQGTLLEKVNANGQTALLQAMQRISELWLVLKKHGNLPMPREIQTYKAQIENALKRIRYIVVMLIGQHADVNATLKWQGQLVSTLHFACAIDDWDLVTVLLEHGARSKPTLSCVDAETLLPTAAAKRRLTALKEKAKEVIRPPRLCPCFSGKPLSDCHAQPHPYPDDFTCFCGPTKVYGRCCKTRSILITEIWDGEDKCIRRLRSVVPPDLPSYPSQEDHAIMEQVRQNDDWEKVMRMVPELMLNPDVQSVWTEVLELGLRENLADPAFKFAHSETNFFPVPQGRTSSKHWCRQKQKEWNAAVDKYIESGVDSRPRSDIEAAAKIGISLGAILRVCEADGCDKVEGREIDKVLTCARCKMTFYCSPKCQKLHWSAHKPVCGTSAQTERPLPSQVELSNFVTKYSPALMKFRMTEGSIKGMDLERFMNGLN
;
A
#
# COMPACT_ATOMS: atom_id res chain seq x y z
N MET A 1 2.63 15.06 14.20
CA MET A 1 2.47 14.08 15.29
C MET A 1 2.26 14.87 16.56
N SER A 2 1.12 14.79 17.24
CA SER A 2 1.04 15.37 18.59
C SER A 2 1.65 14.36 19.56
N ILE A 3 2.71 14.74 20.27
CA ILE A 3 3.40 13.88 21.24
C ILE A 3 2.64 13.75 22.56
N ASP A 4 1.45 14.36 22.67
CA ASP A 4 0.60 14.33 23.86
C ASP A 4 0.24 12.91 24.31
N SER A 5 0.26 11.91 23.42
CA SER A 5 -0.05 10.53 23.76
C SER A 5 1.04 9.84 24.58
N THR A 6 2.28 10.36 24.61
CA THR A 6 3.48 9.71 25.20
C THR A 6 3.64 8.25 24.79
N ASP A 7 3.09 7.85 23.64
CA ASP A 7 2.88 6.43 23.30
C ASP A 7 3.91 5.89 22.29
N PRO A 8 4.91 5.10 22.73
CA PRO A 8 5.98 4.65 21.85
C PRO A 8 5.51 3.80 20.67
N PRO A 9 4.59 2.81 20.83
CA PRO A 9 4.07 2.04 19.70
C PRO A 9 3.39 2.90 18.64
N LEU A 10 2.58 3.89 19.05
CA LEU A 10 1.95 4.81 18.11
C LEU A 10 2.98 5.63 17.35
N ALA A 11 3.98 6.20 18.04
CA ALA A 11 5.05 6.95 17.40
C ALA A 11 5.84 6.08 16.39
N CYS A 12 6.08 4.82 16.74
CA CYS A 12 6.73 3.85 15.86
C CYS A 12 5.92 3.61 14.58
N GLU A 13 4.62 3.34 14.71
CA GLU A 13 3.75 3.10 13.55
C GLU A 13 3.61 4.35 12.66
N MET A 14 3.52 5.54 13.26
CA MET A 14 3.46 6.81 12.51
C MET A 14 4.69 7.00 11.62
N ILE A 15 5.88 6.68 12.12
CA ILE A 15 7.13 6.79 11.34
C ILE A 15 7.17 5.72 10.25
N ARG A 16 6.75 4.49 10.58
CA ARG A 16 6.68 3.40 9.60
C ARG A 16 5.77 3.75 8.41
N GLN A 17 4.72 4.53 8.65
CA GLN A 17 3.78 5.02 7.65
C GLN A 17 4.22 6.31 6.91
N GLY A 18 5.44 6.81 7.12
CA GLY A 18 5.96 7.96 6.36
C GLY A 18 5.61 9.32 6.95
N THR A 19 5.30 9.40 8.25
CA THR A 19 5.11 10.71 8.87
C THR A 19 6.38 11.55 8.74
N LEU A 20 6.28 12.71 8.10
CA LEU A 20 7.38 13.68 7.98
C LEU A 20 7.82 14.16 9.37
N LEU A 21 9.04 13.77 9.77
CA LEU A 21 9.64 14.12 11.07
C LEU A 21 9.81 15.63 11.25
N GLU A 22 10.10 16.32 10.15
CA GLU A 22 10.36 17.76 10.11
C GLU A 22 9.08 18.61 9.99
N LYS A 23 7.90 17.96 9.94
CA LYS A 23 6.63 18.69 9.93
C LYS A 23 6.46 19.43 11.25
N VAL A 24 6.33 20.75 11.17
CA VAL A 24 6.12 21.61 12.33
C VAL A 24 4.64 21.68 12.74
N ASN A 25 4.40 21.82 14.04
CA ASN A 25 3.07 22.14 14.58
C ASN A 25 2.75 23.65 14.42
N ALA A 26 1.57 24.08 14.90
CA ALA A 26 1.15 25.49 14.85
C ALA A 26 2.10 26.45 15.60
N ASN A 27 2.91 25.93 16.52
CA ASN A 27 3.92 26.68 17.26
C ASN A 27 5.31 26.64 16.59
N GLY A 28 5.42 26.09 15.38
CA GLY A 28 6.69 25.97 14.64
C GLY A 28 7.61 24.87 15.14
N GLN A 29 7.11 23.89 15.90
CA GLN A 29 7.94 22.86 16.54
C GLN A 29 7.88 21.54 15.77
N THR A 30 9.04 20.96 15.52
CA THR A 30 9.16 19.57 15.05
C THR A 30 8.76 18.60 16.17
N ALA A 31 8.52 17.34 15.80
CA ALA A 31 8.24 16.30 16.79
C ALA A 31 9.37 16.18 17.83
N LEU A 32 10.63 16.19 17.38
CA LEU A 32 11.77 16.08 18.30
C LEU A 32 11.79 17.23 19.31
N LEU A 33 11.56 18.47 18.86
CA LEU A 33 11.52 19.64 19.75
C LEU A 33 10.36 19.60 20.73
N GLN A 34 9.17 19.18 20.29
CA GLN A 34 8.01 19.02 21.18
C GLN A 34 8.30 17.98 22.29
N ALA A 35 8.94 16.85 21.95
CA ALA A 35 9.31 15.83 22.92
C ALA A 35 10.36 16.34 23.93
N MET A 36 11.39 17.05 23.44
CA MET A 36 12.44 17.62 24.29
C MET A 36 11.92 18.67 25.26
N GLN A 37 11.04 19.56 24.80
CA GLN A 37 10.36 20.52 25.66
C GLN A 37 9.55 19.79 26.74
N ARG A 38 8.79 18.76 26.36
CA ARG A 38 7.94 18.02 27.29
C ARG A 38 8.74 17.30 28.38
N ILE A 39 9.87 16.69 28.03
CA ILE A 39 10.80 16.10 29.02
C ILE A 39 11.27 17.17 29.99
N SER A 40 11.64 18.34 29.49
CA SER A 40 12.19 19.43 30.31
C SER A 40 11.16 19.97 31.31
N GLU A 41 9.91 20.13 30.87
CA GLU A 41 8.79 20.52 31.74
C GLU A 41 8.54 19.51 32.86
N LEU A 42 8.45 18.22 32.52
CA LEU A 42 8.21 17.14 33.49
C LEU A 42 9.38 16.97 34.48
N TRP A 43 10.61 17.13 33.99
CA TRP A 43 11.81 17.08 34.83
C TRP A 43 11.86 18.23 35.83
N LEU A 44 11.48 19.45 35.42
CA LEU A 44 11.37 20.60 36.32
C LEU A 44 10.34 20.35 37.43
N VAL A 45 9.21 19.70 37.12
CA VAL A 45 8.21 19.29 38.11
C VAL A 45 8.84 18.33 39.13
N LEU A 46 9.53 17.27 38.68
CA LEU A 46 10.19 16.33 39.59
C LEU A 46 11.24 17.00 40.48
N LYS A 47 12.07 17.88 39.91
CA LYS A 47 13.14 18.57 40.65
C LYS A 47 12.60 19.47 41.76
N LYS A 48 11.50 20.19 41.51
CA LYS A 48 10.84 21.04 42.52
C LYS A 48 10.26 20.23 43.69
N HIS A 49 9.91 18.97 43.45
CA HIS A 49 9.23 18.10 44.40
C HIS A 49 10.13 17.03 45.05
N GLY A 50 11.42 16.97 44.68
CA GLY A 50 12.35 15.91 45.10
C GLY A 50 12.70 15.84 46.59
N ASN A 51 12.43 16.90 47.37
CA ASN A 51 12.86 17.03 48.77
C ASN A 51 11.72 17.11 49.80
N LEU A 52 10.46 16.86 49.41
CA LEU A 52 9.32 16.92 50.33
C LEU A 52 8.80 15.51 50.66
N PRO A 53 8.45 15.19 51.93
CA PRO A 53 7.73 13.97 52.26
C PRO A 53 6.35 13.99 51.59
N MET A 54 6.10 13.01 50.72
CA MET A 54 4.92 12.98 49.84
C MET A 54 3.87 11.96 50.33
N PRO A 55 2.59 12.36 50.50
CA PRO A 55 1.44 11.46 50.71
C PRO A 55 1.33 10.39 49.61
N ARG A 56 0.66 9.26 49.91
CA ARG A 56 0.52 8.12 48.98
C ARG A 56 -0.11 8.50 47.64
N GLU A 57 -1.06 9.44 47.57
CA GLU A 57 -1.63 9.87 46.28
C GLU A 57 -0.59 10.57 45.39
N ILE A 58 0.39 11.27 45.98
CA ILE A 58 1.43 11.98 45.24
C ILE A 58 2.59 11.05 44.82
N GLN A 59 2.78 9.92 45.52
CA GLN A 59 3.74 8.88 45.10
C GLN A 59 3.32 8.22 43.77
N THR A 60 2.02 7.95 43.59
CA THR A 60 1.46 7.46 42.33
C THR A 60 1.69 8.47 41.21
N TYR A 61 1.51 9.76 41.48
CA TYR A 61 1.76 10.84 40.52
C TYR A 61 3.23 10.96 40.12
N LYS A 62 4.17 10.84 41.08
CA LYS A 62 5.62 10.79 40.81
C LYS A 62 5.97 9.61 39.89
N ALA A 63 5.47 8.42 40.20
CA ALA A 63 5.71 7.23 39.39
C ALA A 63 5.15 7.39 37.95
N GLN A 64 3.99 8.02 37.78
CA GLN A 64 3.43 8.33 36.46
C GLN A 64 4.33 9.28 35.67
N ILE A 65 4.86 10.34 36.31
CA ILE A 65 5.77 11.28 35.66
C ILE A 65 7.08 10.57 35.26
N GLU A 66 7.67 9.77 36.15
CA GLU A 66 8.89 9.01 35.85
C GLU A 66 8.68 8.05 34.67
N ASN A 67 7.52 7.40 34.60
CA ASN A 67 7.17 6.50 33.49
C ASN A 67 6.96 7.28 32.18
N ALA A 68 6.31 8.45 32.25
CA ALA A 68 6.17 9.35 31.10
C ALA A 68 7.54 9.82 30.59
N LEU A 69 8.46 10.19 31.48
CA LEU A 69 9.83 10.57 31.11
C LEU A 69 10.56 9.43 30.39
N LYS A 70 10.46 8.18 30.87
CA LYS A 70 11.05 7.01 30.19
C LYS A 70 10.48 6.82 28.78
N ARG A 71 9.15 6.93 28.63
CA ARG A 71 8.47 6.79 27.33
C ARG A 71 8.85 7.92 26.35
N ILE A 72 8.89 9.16 26.82
CA ILE A 72 9.27 10.30 25.96
C ILE A 72 10.76 10.21 25.60
N ARG A 73 11.64 9.82 26.53
CA ARG A 73 13.07 9.60 26.25
C ARG A 73 13.26 8.55 25.16
N TYR A 74 12.50 7.45 25.21
CA TYR A 74 12.49 6.45 24.14
C TYR A 74 12.10 7.07 22.80
N ILE A 75 11.02 7.85 22.75
CA ILE A 75 10.56 8.53 21.53
C ILE A 75 11.65 9.49 21.01
N VAL A 76 12.31 10.25 21.87
CA VAL A 76 13.41 11.17 21.50
C VAL A 76 14.56 10.40 20.85
N VAL A 77 15.08 9.36 21.51
CA VAL A 77 16.19 8.56 20.97
C VAL A 77 15.80 7.91 19.65
N MET A 78 14.57 7.40 19.57
CA MET A 78 14.03 6.81 18.35
C MET A 78 13.95 7.85 17.21
N LEU A 79 13.46 9.07 17.45
CA LEU A 79 13.40 10.15 16.46
C LEU A 79 14.80 10.53 15.96
N ILE A 80 15.78 10.62 16.86
CA ILE A 80 17.19 10.90 16.52
C ILE A 80 17.76 9.78 15.64
N GLY A 81 17.52 8.51 16.00
CA GLY A 81 17.91 7.34 15.22
C GLY A 81 17.24 7.26 13.84
N GLN A 82 16.05 7.85 13.72
CA GLN A 82 15.34 8.07 12.46
C GLN A 82 15.78 9.33 11.72
N HIS A 83 16.91 9.92 12.11
CA HIS A 83 17.56 11.07 11.47
C HIS A 83 16.76 12.38 11.51
N ALA A 84 15.89 12.57 12.51
CA ALA A 84 15.27 13.88 12.76
C ALA A 84 16.34 14.99 12.89
N ASP A 85 15.99 16.23 12.54
CA ASP A 85 16.90 17.36 12.68
C ASP A 85 17.17 17.68 14.16
N VAL A 86 18.37 17.31 14.61
CA VAL A 86 18.84 17.56 15.99
C VAL A 86 19.18 19.03 16.23
N ASN A 87 19.41 19.82 15.17
CA ASN A 87 19.77 21.23 15.27
C ASN A 87 18.57 22.17 15.17
N ALA A 88 17.35 21.63 15.05
CA ALA A 88 16.12 22.40 15.09
C ALA A 88 16.05 23.26 16.37
N THR A 89 15.52 24.47 16.23
CA THR A 89 15.46 25.46 17.31
C THR A 89 14.04 25.95 17.55
N LEU A 90 13.70 26.28 18.81
CA LEU A 90 12.44 26.95 19.17
C LEU A 90 12.68 28.08 20.17
N LYS A 91 11.78 29.07 20.19
CA LYS A 91 11.84 30.17 21.17
C LYS A 91 11.22 29.72 22.49
N TRP A 92 12.03 29.58 23.53
CA TRP A 92 11.61 29.16 24.87
C TRP A 92 12.10 30.18 25.90
N GLN A 93 11.17 30.68 26.72
CA GLN A 93 11.46 31.73 27.72
C GLN A 93 12.20 32.96 27.15
N GLY A 94 11.88 33.34 25.91
CA GLY A 94 12.50 34.49 25.24
C GLY A 94 13.82 34.20 24.54
N GLN A 95 14.43 33.02 24.73
CA GLN A 95 15.68 32.62 24.09
C GLN A 95 15.45 31.55 23.02
N LEU A 96 16.31 31.53 22.00
CA LEU A 96 16.28 30.48 20.98
C LEU A 96 17.09 29.28 21.49
N VAL A 97 16.43 28.15 21.68
CA VAL A 97 17.02 26.93 22.25
C VAL A 97 16.87 25.75 21.28
N SER A 98 17.81 24.81 21.34
CA SER A 98 17.81 23.58 20.53
C SER A 98 17.64 22.32 21.39
N THR A 99 17.60 21.16 20.75
CA THR A 99 17.53 19.86 21.45
C THR A 99 18.69 19.67 22.44
N LEU A 100 19.91 20.05 22.07
CA LEU A 100 21.09 19.96 22.93
C LEU A 100 20.97 20.84 24.19
N HIS A 101 20.34 22.02 24.07
CA HIS A 101 20.08 22.89 25.21
C HIS A 101 19.16 22.22 26.24
N PHE A 102 18.09 21.57 25.77
CA PHE A 102 17.18 20.83 26.64
C PHE A 102 17.86 19.64 27.31
N ALA A 103 18.66 18.86 26.58
CA ALA A 103 19.40 17.72 27.14
C ALA A 103 20.39 18.14 28.23
N CYS A 104 21.11 19.26 28.02
CA CYS A 104 21.98 19.85 29.03
C CYS A 104 21.21 20.34 30.27
N ALA A 105 20.02 20.94 30.09
CA ALA A 105 19.22 21.47 31.19
C ALA A 105 18.70 20.39 32.15
N ILE A 106 18.45 19.18 31.65
CA ILE A 106 17.96 18.02 32.44
C ILE A 106 19.09 17.11 32.95
N ASP A 107 20.36 17.42 32.66
CA ASP A 107 21.54 16.64 33.07
C ASP A 107 21.58 15.18 32.53
N ASP A 108 20.92 14.90 31.38
CA ASP A 108 20.93 13.58 30.72
C ASP A 108 22.12 13.48 29.75
N TRP A 109 23.27 13.11 30.30
CA TRP A 109 24.54 13.04 29.55
C TRP A 109 24.57 11.95 28.47
N ASP A 110 23.76 10.90 28.61
CA ASP A 110 23.63 9.89 27.56
C ASP A 110 22.93 10.50 26.35
N LEU A 111 21.85 11.26 26.59
CA LEU A 111 21.13 11.96 25.53
C LEU A 111 21.98 13.07 24.89
N VAL A 112 22.78 13.79 25.68
CA VAL A 112 23.79 14.73 25.17
C VAL A 112 24.77 14.03 24.24
N THR A 113 25.26 12.84 24.63
CA THR A 113 26.18 12.05 23.81
C THR A 113 25.53 11.63 22.49
N VAL A 114 24.31 11.06 22.53
CA VAL A 114 23.56 10.65 21.34
C VAL A 114 23.30 11.83 20.40
N LEU A 115 22.92 12.99 20.92
CA LEU A 115 22.71 14.20 20.11
C LEU A 115 23.99 14.65 19.41
N LEU A 116 25.12 14.67 20.12
CA LEU A 116 26.42 15.05 19.56
C LEU A 116 26.90 14.07 18.50
N GLU A 117 26.77 12.75 18.73
CA GLU A 117 27.08 11.71 17.74
C GLU A 117 26.22 11.84 16.48
N HIS A 118 24.99 12.35 16.62
CA HIS A 118 24.10 12.63 15.49
C HIS A 118 24.27 14.03 14.88
N GLY A 119 25.29 14.80 15.29
CA GLY A 119 25.67 16.07 14.68
C GLY A 119 25.06 17.32 15.32
N ALA A 120 24.65 17.26 16.59
CA ALA A 120 24.15 18.44 17.31
C ALA A 120 25.25 19.47 17.56
N ARG A 121 24.91 20.76 17.37
CA ARG A 121 25.81 21.90 17.57
C ARG A 121 25.50 22.59 18.89
N SER A 122 26.53 23.02 19.64
CA SER A 122 26.34 23.83 20.86
C SER A 122 25.70 25.18 20.58
N LYS A 123 25.95 25.73 19.39
CA LYS A 123 25.34 26.95 18.87
C LYS A 123 24.83 26.71 17.44
N PRO A 124 23.59 26.20 17.27
CA PRO A 124 23.07 25.85 15.94
C PRO A 124 22.91 27.04 15.00
N THR A 125 22.55 28.21 15.55
CA THR A 125 22.40 29.48 14.82
C THR A 125 23.13 30.61 15.55
N LEU A 126 23.43 31.70 14.85
CA LEU A 126 24.12 32.86 15.44
C LEU A 126 23.35 33.50 16.59
N SER A 127 22.01 33.42 16.56
CA SER A 127 21.07 33.96 17.55
C SER A 127 20.81 33.02 18.73
N CYS A 128 21.22 31.75 18.67
CA CYS A 128 21.18 30.87 19.83
C CYS A 128 22.24 31.27 20.87
N VAL A 129 21.88 31.12 22.14
CA VAL A 129 22.89 31.05 23.21
C VAL A 129 23.73 29.78 23.01
N ASP A 130 24.93 29.73 23.59
CA ASP A 130 25.68 28.47 23.57
C ASP A 130 25.11 27.54 24.64
N ALA A 131 24.94 26.26 24.32
CA ALA A 131 24.46 25.24 25.26
C ALA A 131 25.28 25.20 26.57
N GLU A 132 26.57 25.56 26.53
CA GLU A 132 27.44 25.67 27.70
C GLU A 132 26.97 26.74 28.71
N THR A 133 26.24 27.76 28.27
CA THR A 133 25.73 28.82 29.15
C THR A 133 24.60 28.36 30.07
N LEU A 134 23.89 27.29 29.71
CA LEU A 134 22.81 26.73 30.53
C LEU A 134 23.32 25.75 31.59
N LEU A 135 24.61 25.39 31.57
CA LEU A 135 25.20 24.46 32.52
C LEU A 135 25.61 25.17 33.82
N PRO A 136 25.10 24.75 34.99
CA PRO A 136 25.30 25.47 36.25
C PRO A 136 26.68 25.26 36.87
N THR A 137 27.41 24.20 36.52
CA THR A 137 28.69 23.83 37.17
C THR A 137 29.86 23.81 36.19
N ALA A 138 31.06 24.17 36.68
CA ALA A 138 32.30 24.07 35.90
C ALA A 138 32.65 22.62 35.51
N ALA A 139 32.20 21.63 36.29
CA ALA A 139 32.36 20.22 35.96
C ALA A 139 31.49 19.84 34.74
N ALA A 140 30.23 20.26 34.71
CA ALA A 140 29.34 20.01 33.57
C ALA A 140 29.85 20.66 32.28
N LYS A 141 30.34 21.91 32.37
CA LYS A 141 30.95 22.60 31.22
C LYS A 141 32.13 21.81 30.65
N ARG A 142 33.08 21.39 31.51
CA ARG A 142 34.23 20.55 31.10
C ARG A 142 33.78 19.24 30.45
N ARG A 143 32.74 18.60 30.98
CA ARG A 143 32.19 17.36 30.41
C ARG A 143 31.61 17.58 29.01
N LEU A 144 30.84 18.65 28.80
CA LEU A 144 30.30 18.97 27.48
C LEU A 144 31.42 19.27 26.47
N THR A 145 32.44 20.04 26.85
CA THR A 145 33.60 20.30 25.99
C THR A 145 34.30 19.00 25.58
N ALA A 146 34.55 18.08 26.52
CA ALA A 146 35.17 16.79 26.22
C ALA A 146 34.33 15.93 25.26
N LEU A 147 33.00 15.90 25.43
CA LEU A 147 32.10 15.18 24.52
C LEU A 147 32.05 15.82 23.13
N LYS A 148 32.07 17.15 23.04
CA LYS A 148 32.14 17.89 21.76
C LYS A 148 33.39 17.53 20.99
N GLU A 149 34.56 17.51 21.65
CA GLU A 149 35.82 17.13 21.00
C GLU A 149 35.77 15.69 20.49
N LYS A 150 35.26 14.75 21.30
CA LYS A 150 35.09 13.35 20.87
C LYS A 150 34.16 13.21 19.66
N ALA A 151 33.09 14.01 19.60
CA ALA A 151 32.09 13.93 18.53
C ALA A 151 32.54 14.54 17.20
N LYS A 152 33.61 15.37 17.15
CA LYS A 152 34.11 15.97 15.89
C LYS A 152 34.54 14.93 14.86
N GLU A 153 35.04 13.80 15.32
CA GLU A 153 35.53 12.71 14.48
C GLU A 153 34.46 11.64 14.18
N VAL A 154 33.27 11.76 14.77
CA VAL A 154 32.20 10.77 14.64
C VAL A 154 31.37 11.06 13.38
N ILE A 155 31.30 10.07 12.49
CA ILE A 155 30.35 10.08 11.38
C ILE A 155 28.96 9.78 11.94
N ARG A 156 27.94 10.56 11.55
CA ARG A 156 26.56 10.37 11.99
C ARG A 156 26.15 8.89 11.82
N PRO A 157 25.70 8.20 12.89
CA PRO A 157 25.32 6.80 12.80
C PRO A 157 24.28 6.53 11.71
N PRO A 158 24.32 5.36 11.04
CA PRO A 158 23.39 5.04 9.98
C PRO A 158 21.96 5.03 10.52
N ARG A 159 21.00 5.40 9.66
CA ARG A 159 19.58 5.42 10.03
C ARG A 159 19.14 4.02 10.39
N LEU A 160 18.51 3.86 11.55
CA LEU A 160 17.91 2.58 11.94
C LEU A 160 16.68 2.30 11.09
N CYS A 161 16.42 1.03 10.81
CA CYS A 161 15.25 0.64 10.05
C CYS A 161 13.96 0.93 10.85
N PRO A 162 12.97 1.65 10.29
CA PRO A 162 11.69 1.94 10.95
C PRO A 162 10.74 0.73 11.04
N CYS A 163 11.23 -0.49 10.78
CA CYS A 163 10.59 -1.72 11.25
C CYS A 163 10.98 -2.07 12.70
N PHE A 164 11.90 -1.31 13.30
CA PHE A 164 12.40 -1.45 14.68
C PHE A 164 13.06 -2.80 14.97
N SER A 165 13.68 -3.41 13.95
CA SER A 165 14.50 -4.64 14.10
C SER A 165 15.83 -4.41 14.81
N GLY A 166 16.21 -3.14 15.04
CA GLY A 166 17.52 -2.76 15.55
C GLY A 166 18.64 -2.70 14.49
N LYS A 167 18.35 -3.11 13.25
CA LYS A 167 19.32 -3.06 12.14
C LYS A 167 19.32 -1.70 11.44
N PRO A 168 20.44 -1.28 10.83
CA PRO A 168 20.47 -0.17 9.89
C PRO A 168 19.47 -0.38 8.74
N LEU A 169 18.95 0.72 8.20
CA LEU A 169 18.03 0.70 7.06
C LEU A 169 18.65 0.01 5.83
N SER A 170 19.93 0.26 5.58
CA SER A 170 20.72 -0.36 4.51
C SER A 170 20.76 -1.89 4.59
N ASP A 171 20.69 -2.44 5.80
CA ASP A 171 20.89 -3.86 6.07
C ASP A 171 19.55 -4.59 6.35
N CYS A 172 18.44 -3.87 6.18
CA CYS A 172 17.08 -4.33 6.42
C CYS A 172 16.24 -3.92 5.20
N HIS A 173 15.24 -3.06 5.35
CA HIS A 173 14.30 -2.72 4.28
C HIS A 173 14.85 -1.91 3.09
N ALA A 174 16.16 -1.72 2.94
CA ALA A 174 16.75 -1.27 1.67
C ALA A 174 16.54 -2.28 0.52
N GLN A 175 16.30 -3.55 0.85
CA GLN A 175 15.85 -4.59 -0.07
C GLN A 175 14.46 -5.10 0.31
N PRO A 176 13.68 -5.70 -0.62
CA PRO A 176 12.39 -6.32 -0.30
C PRO A 176 12.51 -7.35 0.82
N HIS A 177 11.68 -7.20 1.85
CA HIS A 177 11.61 -8.10 3.01
C HIS A 177 10.22 -8.77 3.08
N PRO A 178 10.12 -10.07 3.39
CA PRO A 178 8.82 -10.72 3.56
C PRO A 178 8.00 -10.09 4.70
N TYR A 179 6.71 -9.85 4.46
CA TYR A 179 5.78 -9.40 5.49
C TYR A 179 5.61 -10.51 6.55
N PRO A 180 5.73 -10.19 7.86
CA PRO A 180 5.70 -11.22 8.89
C PRO A 180 4.36 -11.96 8.99
N ASP A 181 4.41 -13.27 9.17
CA ASP A 181 3.23 -14.15 9.18
C ASP A 181 2.22 -13.79 10.27
N ASP A 182 2.71 -13.39 11.43
CA ASP A 182 1.88 -13.10 12.61
C ASP A 182 1.24 -11.71 12.58
N PHE A 183 1.56 -10.90 11.56
CA PHE A 183 1.02 -9.55 11.46
C PHE A 183 -0.42 -9.55 10.95
N THR A 184 -1.11 -8.44 11.20
CA THR A 184 -2.49 -8.23 10.74
C THR A 184 -2.57 -8.26 9.22
N CYS A 185 -3.50 -9.05 8.70
CA CYS A 185 -3.76 -9.15 7.28
C CYS A 185 -4.58 -7.96 6.78
N PHE A 186 -4.31 -7.51 5.55
CA PHE A 186 -5.06 -6.47 4.85
C PHE A 186 -6.54 -6.81 4.60
N CYS A 187 -6.90 -8.10 4.68
CA CYS A 187 -8.29 -8.52 4.63
C CYS A 187 -9.12 -8.03 5.83
N GLY A 188 -8.48 -7.58 6.93
CA GLY A 188 -9.15 -6.96 8.06
C GLY A 188 -8.40 -7.12 9.39
N PRO A 189 -8.74 -6.28 10.39
CA PRO A 189 -7.99 -6.16 11.65
C PRO A 189 -8.00 -7.44 12.51
N THR A 190 -8.95 -8.35 12.28
CA THR A 190 -9.07 -9.63 13.01
C THR A 190 -8.40 -10.80 12.30
N LYS A 191 -7.79 -10.57 11.14
CA LYS A 191 -7.17 -11.60 10.31
C LYS A 191 -5.65 -11.55 10.49
N VAL A 192 -5.01 -12.72 10.58
CA VAL A 192 -3.55 -12.86 10.61
C VAL A 192 -3.06 -13.25 9.22
N TYR A 193 -2.04 -12.55 8.71
CA TYR A 193 -1.56 -12.65 7.34
C TYR A 193 -1.18 -14.09 6.95
N GLY A 194 -0.36 -14.75 7.76
CA GLY A 194 0.10 -16.12 7.58
C GLY A 194 -1.03 -17.14 7.48
N ARG A 195 -2.18 -16.85 8.09
CA ARG A 195 -3.39 -17.69 8.07
C ARG A 195 -4.47 -17.24 7.07
N CYS A 196 -4.21 -16.19 6.30
CA CYS A 196 -5.23 -15.55 5.45
C CYS A 196 -4.79 -15.33 4.00
N CYS A 197 -3.85 -14.42 3.77
CA CYS A 197 -3.40 -14.08 2.41
C CYS A 197 -2.27 -15.02 1.98
N LYS A 198 -1.35 -15.34 2.88
CA LYS A 198 -0.26 -16.29 2.60
C LYS A 198 -0.78 -17.68 2.19
N THR A 199 -1.85 -18.16 2.84
CA THR A 199 -2.52 -19.43 2.48
C THR A 199 -3.22 -19.42 1.13
N ARG A 200 -3.41 -18.24 0.53
CA ARG A 200 -3.98 -18.03 -0.81
C ARG A 200 -2.90 -17.67 -1.83
N SER A 201 -1.64 -17.93 -1.50
CA SER A 201 -0.47 -17.58 -2.30
C SER A 201 -0.33 -16.09 -2.60
N ILE A 202 -0.94 -15.24 -1.77
CA ILE A 202 -0.75 -13.79 -1.80
C ILE A 202 0.41 -13.49 -0.85
N LEU A 203 1.56 -13.17 -1.42
CA LEU A 203 2.74 -12.73 -0.69
C LEU A 203 2.72 -11.21 -0.55
N ILE A 204 3.23 -10.73 0.58
CA ILE A 204 3.36 -9.32 0.85
C ILE A 204 4.83 -9.08 1.19
N THR A 205 5.42 -8.09 0.55
CA THR A 205 6.81 -7.69 0.77
C THR A 205 6.84 -6.25 1.22
N GLU A 206 7.64 -5.95 2.23
CA GLU A 206 7.92 -4.61 2.72
C GLU A 206 9.22 -4.10 2.10
N ILE A 207 9.23 -2.86 1.62
CA ILE A 207 10.43 -2.18 1.11
C ILE A 207 10.43 -0.73 1.56
N TRP A 208 11.61 -0.18 1.80
CA TRP A 208 11.78 1.23 2.10
C TRP A 208 11.56 2.08 0.85
N ASP A 209 10.71 3.07 0.97
CA ASP A 209 10.48 4.11 -0.01
C ASP A 209 11.34 5.33 0.33
N GLY A 210 12.30 5.65 -0.53
CA GLY A 210 13.21 6.79 -0.34
C GLY A 210 12.52 8.14 -0.47
N GLU A 211 11.48 8.24 -1.31
CA GLU A 211 10.76 9.48 -1.60
C GLU A 211 9.77 9.79 -0.47
N ASP A 212 8.89 8.82 -0.18
CA ASP A 212 7.87 8.95 0.85
C ASP A 212 8.43 8.75 2.28
N LYS A 213 9.70 8.33 2.40
CA LYS A 213 10.39 8.03 3.65
C LYS A 213 9.58 7.09 4.55
N CYS A 214 9.02 6.03 3.96
CA CYS A 214 8.16 5.08 4.64
C CYS A 214 8.49 3.62 4.29
N ILE A 215 7.94 2.66 5.05
CA ILE A 215 7.95 1.27 4.62
C ILE A 215 6.70 1.01 3.79
N ARG A 216 6.88 0.95 2.47
CA ARG A 216 5.84 0.56 1.51
C ARG A 216 5.64 -0.94 1.57
N ARG A 217 4.40 -1.39 1.39
CA ARG A 217 4.05 -2.81 1.38
C ARG A 217 3.51 -3.14 0.00
N LEU A 218 4.23 -3.98 -0.72
CA LEU A 218 3.88 -4.47 -2.04
C LEU A 218 3.22 -5.83 -1.90
N ARG A 219 2.21 -6.08 -2.72
CA ARG A 219 1.46 -7.33 -2.74
C ARG A 219 1.78 -8.05 -4.04
N SER A 220 2.24 -9.29 -3.95
CA SER A 220 2.49 -10.19 -5.09
C SER A 220 1.66 -11.47 -4.92
N VAL A 221 1.32 -12.13 -6.03
CA VAL A 221 0.70 -13.46 -6.00
C VAL A 221 1.66 -14.41 -6.68
N VAL A 222 2.23 -15.36 -5.93
CA VAL A 222 3.13 -16.37 -6.51
C VAL A 222 2.30 -17.60 -6.90
N PRO A 223 2.39 -18.10 -8.15
CA PRO A 223 1.73 -19.34 -8.51
C PRO A 223 2.24 -20.51 -7.63
N PRO A 224 1.39 -21.50 -7.30
CA PRO A 224 1.77 -22.65 -6.47
C PRO A 224 2.93 -23.49 -7.03
N ASP A 225 3.34 -23.29 -8.27
CA ASP A 225 4.31 -24.13 -8.98
C ASP A 225 5.71 -23.49 -9.13
N LEU A 226 5.98 -22.32 -8.53
CA LEU A 226 7.30 -21.68 -8.60
C LEU A 226 8.09 -21.83 -7.29
N PRO A 227 9.37 -22.28 -7.35
CA PRO A 227 10.22 -22.37 -6.18
C PRO A 227 10.49 -20.98 -5.59
N SER A 228 10.67 -20.97 -4.27
CA SER A 228 10.92 -19.80 -3.43
C SER A 228 11.92 -18.80 -4.04
N TYR A 229 11.52 -17.52 -4.03
CA TYR A 229 12.29 -16.31 -4.33
C TYR A 229 13.80 -16.46 -4.49
N PRO A 230 14.35 -15.76 -5.50
CA PRO A 230 15.39 -14.80 -5.23
C PRO A 230 15.04 -13.39 -5.73
N SER A 231 15.64 -12.42 -5.05
CA SER A 231 15.63 -10.98 -5.29
C SER A 231 16.18 -10.61 -6.68
N GLN A 232 15.35 -10.00 -7.55
CA GLN A 232 15.72 -8.97 -8.55
C GLN A 232 14.62 -8.68 -9.60
N GLU A 233 13.39 -9.16 -9.44
CA GLU A 233 12.50 -9.36 -10.58
C GLU A 233 11.19 -8.56 -10.56
N ASP A 234 11.27 -7.23 -10.61
CA ASP A 234 10.21 -6.49 -11.34
C ASP A 234 10.40 -6.70 -12.86
N HIS A 235 11.65 -6.91 -13.29
CA HIS A 235 11.99 -7.24 -14.68
C HIS A 235 11.56 -8.65 -15.09
N ALA A 236 11.65 -9.68 -14.23
CA ALA A 236 11.27 -11.03 -14.65
C ALA A 236 9.78 -11.34 -14.51
N ILE A 237 9.03 -10.62 -13.68
CA ILE A 237 7.56 -10.64 -13.79
C ILE A 237 7.17 -10.06 -15.14
N MET A 238 7.70 -8.89 -15.52
CA MET A 238 7.45 -8.29 -16.85
C MET A 238 7.98 -9.15 -18.00
N GLU A 239 9.11 -9.85 -17.83
CA GLU A 239 9.65 -10.80 -18.82
C GLU A 239 8.79 -12.07 -18.90
N GLN A 240 8.25 -12.56 -17.78
CA GLN A 240 7.27 -13.65 -17.77
C GLN A 240 5.91 -13.21 -18.34
N VAL A 241 5.49 -11.95 -18.18
CA VAL A 241 4.32 -11.39 -18.90
C VAL A 241 4.62 -11.28 -20.40
N ARG A 242 5.86 -10.94 -20.76
CA ARG A 242 6.33 -10.87 -22.15
C ARG A 242 6.44 -12.24 -22.81
N GLN A 243 6.70 -13.30 -22.03
CA GLN A 243 6.89 -14.67 -22.48
C GLN A 243 5.66 -15.58 -22.27
N ASN A 244 4.66 -15.18 -21.46
CA ASN A 244 3.42 -15.94 -21.32
C ASN A 244 2.40 -15.49 -22.37
N ASP A 245 1.97 -16.43 -23.20
CA ASP A 245 0.87 -16.26 -24.15
C ASP A 245 -0.51 -16.13 -23.47
N ASP A 246 -0.60 -16.30 -22.15
CA ASP A 246 -1.84 -16.30 -21.37
C ASP A 246 -1.96 -15.04 -20.48
N TRP A 247 -2.23 -13.91 -21.14
CA TRP A 247 -2.39 -12.60 -20.48
C TRP A 247 -3.58 -12.59 -19.50
N GLU A 248 -4.62 -13.39 -19.73
CA GLU A 248 -5.80 -13.49 -18.86
C GLU A 248 -5.43 -14.07 -17.49
N LYS A 249 -4.59 -15.11 -17.48
CA LYS A 249 -4.02 -15.66 -16.26
C LYS A 249 -3.19 -14.62 -15.50
N VAL A 250 -2.36 -13.84 -16.21
CA VAL A 250 -1.55 -12.77 -15.61
C VAL A 250 -2.44 -11.72 -14.93
N MET A 251 -3.47 -11.21 -15.61
CA MET A 251 -4.35 -10.17 -15.06
C MET A 251 -5.21 -10.66 -13.88
N ARG A 252 -5.56 -11.95 -13.87
CA ARG A 252 -6.24 -12.56 -12.71
C ARG A 252 -5.30 -12.70 -11.51
N MET A 253 -4.02 -12.92 -11.75
CA MET A 253 -3.02 -13.11 -10.70
C MET A 253 -2.53 -11.77 -10.13
N VAL A 254 -2.41 -10.74 -10.98
CA VAL A 254 -1.96 -9.41 -10.59
C VAL A 254 -2.97 -8.35 -11.06
N PRO A 255 -4.18 -8.26 -10.46
CA PRO A 255 -5.19 -7.28 -10.87
C PRO A 255 -4.70 -5.83 -10.74
N GLU A 256 -3.76 -5.59 -9.83
CA GLU A 256 -3.12 -4.28 -9.65
C GLU A 256 -2.27 -3.86 -10.87
N LEU A 257 -1.85 -4.80 -11.73
CA LEU A 257 -1.19 -4.49 -13.00
C LEU A 257 -2.09 -3.63 -13.91
N MET A 258 -3.42 -3.76 -13.78
CA MET A 258 -4.38 -2.90 -14.50
C MET A 258 -4.38 -1.45 -14.02
N LEU A 259 -3.72 -1.16 -12.89
CA LEU A 259 -3.53 0.20 -12.39
C LEU A 259 -2.20 0.80 -12.83
N ASN A 260 -1.33 0.01 -13.47
CA ASN A 260 -0.07 0.52 -14.02
C ASN A 260 -0.37 1.42 -15.25
N PRO A 261 0.17 2.65 -15.31
CA PRO A 261 -0.11 3.58 -16.40
C PRO A 261 0.24 3.07 -17.80
N ASP A 262 1.34 2.31 -17.94
CA ASP A 262 1.77 1.78 -19.24
C ASP A 262 0.80 0.69 -19.72
N VAL A 263 0.34 -0.14 -18.79
CA VAL A 263 -0.66 -1.20 -19.06
C VAL A 263 -2.01 -0.57 -19.38
N GLN A 264 -2.42 0.47 -18.64
CA GLN A 264 -3.64 1.23 -18.92
C GLN A 264 -3.61 1.87 -20.31
N SER A 265 -2.46 2.42 -20.72
CA SER A 265 -2.29 2.97 -22.06
C SER A 265 -2.51 1.89 -23.12
N VAL A 266 -1.91 0.70 -22.98
CA VAL A 266 -2.14 -0.41 -23.91
C VAL A 266 -3.63 -0.77 -23.99
N TRP A 267 -4.27 -0.98 -22.85
CA TRP A 267 -5.68 -1.40 -22.82
C TRP A 267 -6.63 -0.34 -23.35
N THR A 268 -6.30 0.93 -23.19
CA THR A 268 -7.05 2.03 -23.81
C THR A 268 -6.99 1.93 -25.34
N GLU A 269 -5.80 1.71 -25.90
CA GLU A 269 -5.62 1.54 -27.35
C GLU A 269 -6.31 0.26 -27.87
N VAL A 270 -6.20 -0.85 -27.13
CA VAL A 270 -6.88 -2.11 -27.45
C VAL A 270 -8.40 -1.96 -27.42
N LEU A 271 -8.95 -1.19 -26.48
CA LEU A 271 -10.39 -0.94 -26.39
C LEU A 271 -10.88 0.01 -27.49
N GLU A 272 -10.09 1.00 -27.89
CA GLU A 272 -10.42 1.87 -29.03
C GLU A 272 -10.45 1.06 -30.34
N LEU A 273 -9.46 0.20 -30.55
CA LEU A 273 -9.45 -0.75 -31.65
C LEU A 273 -10.64 -1.70 -31.57
N GLY A 274 -10.86 -2.33 -30.41
CA GLY A 274 -11.95 -3.27 -30.20
C GLY A 274 -13.33 -2.65 -30.42
N LEU A 275 -13.52 -1.37 -30.09
CA LEU A 275 -14.77 -0.67 -30.37
C LEU A 275 -15.00 -0.49 -31.88
N ARG A 276 -13.95 -0.15 -32.63
CA ARG A 276 -14.01 0.02 -34.09
C ARG A 276 -14.30 -1.29 -34.81
N GLU A 277 -13.75 -2.39 -34.30
CA GLU A 277 -13.87 -3.73 -34.88
C GLU A 277 -15.05 -4.52 -34.27
N ASN A 278 -15.92 -3.88 -33.48
CA ASN A 278 -17.09 -4.47 -32.84
C ASN A 278 -16.78 -5.67 -31.89
N LEU A 279 -15.61 -5.65 -31.26
CA LEU A 279 -15.17 -6.58 -30.22
C LEU A 279 -15.49 -6.07 -28.80
N ALA A 280 -15.72 -4.77 -28.63
CA ALA A 280 -16.01 -4.15 -27.34
C ALA A 280 -17.33 -3.38 -27.37
N ASP A 281 -18.11 -3.52 -26.29
CA ASP A 281 -19.34 -2.79 -26.11
C ASP A 281 -19.07 -1.30 -25.81
N PRO A 282 -19.82 -0.36 -26.40
CA PRO A 282 -19.67 1.07 -26.13
C PRO A 282 -19.76 1.43 -24.64
N ALA A 283 -20.68 0.80 -23.90
CA ALA A 283 -20.84 1.03 -22.46
C ALA A 283 -19.66 0.47 -21.65
N PHE A 284 -19.10 -0.67 -22.08
CA PHE A 284 -17.89 -1.24 -21.49
C PHE A 284 -16.69 -0.31 -21.67
N LYS A 285 -16.50 0.23 -22.89
CA LYS A 285 -15.44 1.21 -23.18
C LYS A 285 -15.61 2.50 -22.37
N PHE A 286 -16.84 2.99 -22.25
CA PHE A 286 -17.14 4.16 -21.44
C PHE A 286 -16.77 3.93 -19.98
N ALA A 287 -17.19 2.80 -19.40
CA ALA A 287 -16.87 2.45 -18.02
C ALA A 287 -15.35 2.32 -17.78
N HIS A 288 -14.61 1.75 -18.72
CA HIS A 288 -13.15 1.75 -18.67
C HIS A 288 -12.56 3.16 -18.64
N SER A 289 -13.04 4.04 -19.53
CA SER A 289 -12.54 5.42 -19.64
C SER A 289 -12.77 6.23 -18.35
N GLU A 290 -13.88 5.97 -17.65
CA GLU A 290 -14.22 6.66 -16.40
C GLU A 290 -13.45 6.10 -15.18
N THR A 291 -13.14 4.80 -15.19
CA THR A 291 -12.59 4.12 -14.00
C THR A 291 -11.11 3.78 -14.09
N ASN A 292 -10.51 3.88 -15.28
CA ASN A 292 -9.16 3.38 -15.60
C ASN A 292 -8.94 1.95 -15.09
N PHE A 293 -9.98 1.14 -15.19
CA PHE A 293 -10.01 -0.22 -14.72
C PHE A 293 -10.53 -1.11 -15.83
N PHE A 294 -10.00 -2.31 -15.96
CA PHE A 294 -10.53 -3.32 -16.86
C PHE A 294 -10.89 -4.53 -15.99
N PRO A 295 -12.18 -4.89 -15.91
CA PRO A 295 -12.59 -6.01 -15.09
C PRO A 295 -12.06 -7.31 -15.69
N VAL A 296 -11.60 -8.21 -14.84
CA VAL A 296 -11.34 -9.62 -15.18
C VAL A 296 -11.98 -10.47 -14.09
N PRO A 297 -12.75 -11.52 -14.41
CA PRO A 297 -13.37 -12.36 -13.40
C PRO A 297 -12.33 -12.95 -12.43
N GLN A 298 -12.50 -12.65 -11.14
CA GLN A 298 -11.52 -13.02 -10.11
C GLN A 298 -11.89 -14.29 -9.36
N GLY A 299 -13.17 -14.67 -9.34
CA GLY A 299 -13.63 -15.82 -8.57
C GLY A 299 -13.16 -15.78 -7.10
N ARG A 300 -12.17 -16.60 -6.76
CA ARG A 300 -11.61 -16.74 -5.39
C ARG A 300 -10.19 -16.18 -5.21
N THR A 301 -9.58 -15.62 -6.26
CA THR A 301 -8.18 -15.13 -6.21
C THR A 301 -8.05 -13.76 -5.53
N SER A 302 -9.11 -12.93 -5.61
CA SER A 302 -9.10 -11.58 -5.06
C SER A 302 -9.93 -11.41 -3.79
N SER A 303 -9.66 -10.32 -3.06
CA SER A 303 -10.40 -10.01 -1.83
C SER A 303 -11.83 -9.57 -2.16
N LYS A 304 -12.81 -10.08 -1.40
CA LYS A 304 -14.23 -9.69 -1.58
C LYS A 304 -14.48 -8.20 -1.40
N HIS A 305 -13.70 -7.55 -0.53
CA HIS A 305 -13.81 -6.11 -0.30
C HIS A 305 -13.38 -5.33 -1.54
N TRP A 306 -12.21 -5.64 -2.08
CA TRP A 306 -11.69 -5.01 -3.30
C TRP A 306 -12.61 -5.25 -4.50
N CYS A 307 -13.06 -6.50 -4.73
CA CYS A 307 -13.97 -6.78 -5.83
C CYS A 307 -15.29 -6.00 -5.69
N ARG A 308 -15.85 -5.91 -4.47
CA ARG A 308 -17.06 -5.13 -4.21
C ARG A 308 -16.84 -3.63 -4.45
N GLN A 309 -15.68 -3.09 -4.11
CA GLN A 309 -15.35 -1.69 -4.39
C GLN A 309 -15.28 -1.45 -5.90
N LYS A 310 -14.52 -2.26 -6.63
CA LYS A 310 -14.38 -2.14 -8.09
C LYS A 310 -15.68 -2.36 -8.83
N GLN A 311 -16.49 -3.31 -8.39
CA GLN A 311 -17.85 -3.51 -8.91
C GLN A 311 -18.70 -2.25 -8.80
N LYS A 312 -18.67 -1.56 -7.65
CA LYS A 312 -19.45 -0.34 -7.43
C LYS A 312 -18.98 0.80 -8.34
N GLU A 313 -17.67 1.03 -8.40
CA GLU A 313 -17.06 2.04 -9.26
C GLU A 313 -17.43 1.80 -10.73
N TRP A 314 -17.26 0.56 -11.21
CA TRP A 314 -17.57 0.17 -12.58
C TRP A 314 -19.05 0.29 -12.91
N ASN A 315 -19.93 -0.30 -12.10
CA ASN A 315 -21.37 -0.29 -12.40
C ASN A 315 -21.95 1.13 -12.33
N ALA A 316 -21.42 2.01 -11.48
CA ALA A 316 -21.81 3.42 -11.46
C ALA A 316 -21.41 4.14 -12.77
N ALA A 317 -20.26 3.81 -13.36
CA ALA A 317 -19.87 4.34 -14.66
C ALA A 317 -20.78 3.83 -15.79
N VAL A 318 -21.20 2.57 -15.75
CA VAL A 318 -22.21 2.03 -16.68
C VAL A 318 -23.57 2.72 -16.50
N ASP A 319 -23.99 2.98 -15.27
CA ASP A 319 -25.23 3.74 -15.00
C ASP A 319 -25.17 5.15 -15.57
N LYS A 320 -24.03 5.85 -15.42
CA LYS A 320 -23.78 7.16 -16.03
C LYS A 320 -23.87 7.12 -17.56
N TYR A 321 -23.38 6.04 -18.19
CA TYR A 321 -23.52 5.85 -19.64
C TYR A 321 -24.98 5.70 -20.06
N ILE A 322 -25.76 4.88 -19.35
CA ILE A 322 -27.19 4.68 -19.62
C ILE A 322 -27.95 6.01 -19.46
N GLU A 323 -27.66 6.77 -18.41
CA GLU A 323 -28.29 8.06 -18.14
C GLU A 323 -27.94 9.14 -19.17
N SER A 324 -26.81 9.01 -19.87
CA SER A 324 -26.42 9.96 -20.92
C SER A 324 -27.35 9.93 -22.16
N GLY A 325 -28.10 8.83 -22.36
CA GLY A 325 -29.01 8.67 -23.49
C GLY A 325 -28.34 8.55 -24.86
N VAL A 326 -27.01 8.37 -24.90
CA VAL A 326 -26.24 8.21 -26.15
C VAL A 326 -26.52 6.87 -26.83
N ASP A 327 -26.84 5.83 -26.05
CA ASP A 327 -27.17 4.49 -26.52
C ASP A 327 -28.69 4.31 -26.59
N SER A 328 -29.20 3.89 -27.75
CA SER A 328 -30.62 3.66 -27.98
C SER A 328 -31.11 2.28 -27.53
N ARG A 329 -30.21 1.37 -27.15
CA ARG A 329 -30.56 0.04 -26.65
C ARG A 329 -31.35 0.13 -25.35
N PRO A 330 -32.25 -0.83 -25.07
CA PRO A 330 -32.91 -0.92 -23.78
C PRO A 330 -31.89 -0.99 -22.63
N ARG A 331 -32.20 -0.34 -21.51
CA ARG A 331 -31.38 -0.36 -20.29
C ARG A 331 -30.93 -1.79 -19.91
N SER A 332 -31.84 -2.76 -19.98
CA SER A 332 -31.56 -4.16 -19.65
C SER A 332 -30.52 -4.82 -20.55
N ASP A 333 -30.37 -4.38 -21.79
CA ASP A 333 -29.38 -4.91 -22.73
C ASP A 333 -28.01 -4.31 -22.49
N ILE A 334 -27.94 -3.01 -22.17
CA ILE A 334 -26.70 -2.33 -21.79
C ILE A 334 -26.17 -2.91 -20.47
N GLU A 335 -27.05 -3.09 -19.48
CA GLU A 335 -26.69 -3.71 -18.21
C GLU A 335 -26.18 -5.14 -18.39
N ALA A 336 -26.83 -5.93 -19.26
CA ALA A 336 -26.38 -7.27 -19.61
C ALA A 336 -25.00 -7.31 -20.27
N ALA A 337 -24.71 -6.34 -21.14
CA ALA A 337 -23.46 -6.27 -21.89
C ALA A 337 -22.27 -5.75 -21.07
N ALA A 338 -22.52 -4.87 -20.08
CA ALA A 338 -21.45 -4.11 -19.43
C ALA A 338 -21.38 -4.18 -17.90
N LYS A 339 -22.45 -4.55 -17.17
CA LYS A 339 -22.38 -4.57 -15.69
C LYS A 339 -21.74 -5.84 -15.14
N ILE A 340 -20.99 -5.67 -14.06
CA ILE A 340 -20.26 -6.76 -13.41
C ILE A 340 -20.84 -7.15 -12.05
N GLY A 341 -20.65 -8.42 -11.70
CA GLY A 341 -21.00 -9.07 -10.45
C GLY A 341 -19.94 -8.87 -9.36
N ILE A 342 -20.17 -9.52 -8.21
CA ILE A 342 -19.35 -9.34 -7.00
C ILE A 342 -17.93 -9.91 -7.15
N SER A 343 -17.73 -10.86 -8.07
CA SER A 343 -16.41 -11.42 -8.39
C SER A 343 -15.89 -10.92 -9.74
N LEU A 344 -16.43 -9.79 -10.22
CA LEU A 344 -16.05 -9.10 -11.44
C LEU A 344 -16.33 -9.86 -12.75
N GLY A 345 -17.16 -10.90 -12.72
CA GLY A 345 -17.77 -11.47 -13.93
C GLY A 345 -19.04 -10.74 -14.33
N ALA A 346 -19.78 -11.24 -15.30
CA ALA A 346 -21.05 -10.71 -15.75
C ALA A 346 -22.09 -10.68 -14.61
N ILE A 347 -22.84 -9.59 -14.48
CA ILE A 347 -23.92 -9.50 -13.50
C ILE A 347 -25.10 -10.41 -13.85
N LEU A 348 -25.34 -10.56 -15.16
CA LEU A 348 -26.45 -11.32 -15.70
C LEU A 348 -26.10 -12.80 -15.69
N ARG A 349 -27.00 -13.62 -15.15
CA ARG A 349 -26.76 -15.06 -15.01
C ARG A 349 -27.32 -15.81 -16.21
N VAL A 350 -26.42 -16.40 -16.97
CA VAL A 350 -26.73 -17.23 -18.14
C VAL A 350 -26.48 -18.70 -17.79
N CYS A 351 -27.24 -19.60 -18.40
CA CYS A 351 -26.98 -21.03 -18.31
C CYS A 351 -25.58 -21.34 -18.87
N GLU A 352 -24.83 -22.18 -18.17
CA GLU A 352 -23.44 -22.54 -18.54
C GLU A 352 -23.36 -23.90 -19.25
N ALA A 353 -24.51 -24.47 -19.64
CA ALA A 353 -24.51 -25.72 -20.38
C ALA A 353 -24.30 -25.46 -21.87
N ASP A 354 -23.47 -26.29 -22.49
CA ASP A 354 -23.16 -26.23 -23.92
C ASP A 354 -24.45 -26.19 -24.76
N GLY A 355 -24.56 -25.19 -25.63
CA GLY A 355 -25.73 -24.96 -26.48
C GLY A 355 -26.97 -24.41 -25.77
N CYS A 356 -26.84 -23.83 -24.58
CA CYS A 356 -27.95 -23.21 -23.86
C CYS A 356 -27.66 -21.76 -23.47
N ASP A 357 -28.39 -20.83 -24.06
CA ASP A 357 -28.21 -19.38 -23.84
C ASP A 357 -29.31 -18.75 -22.98
N LYS A 358 -30.06 -19.58 -22.22
CA LYS A 358 -31.16 -19.06 -21.41
C LYS A 358 -30.65 -18.19 -20.27
N VAL A 359 -31.33 -17.06 -20.06
CA VAL A 359 -30.92 -15.99 -19.17
C VAL A 359 -31.92 -15.84 -18.01
N GLU A 360 -31.40 -15.63 -16.79
CA GLU A 360 -32.21 -15.24 -15.63
C GLU A 360 -32.88 -13.88 -15.84
N GLY A 361 -34.19 -13.80 -15.60
CA GLY A 361 -34.99 -12.59 -15.77
C GLY A 361 -35.47 -12.33 -17.20
N ARG A 362 -35.09 -13.17 -18.17
CA ARG A 362 -35.63 -13.16 -19.54
C ARG A 362 -36.42 -14.43 -19.80
N GLU A 363 -35.74 -15.52 -20.19
CA GLU A 363 -36.40 -16.80 -20.51
C GLU A 363 -36.69 -17.65 -19.26
N ILE A 364 -36.08 -17.32 -18.12
CA ILE A 364 -36.21 -18.07 -16.86
C ILE A 364 -36.28 -17.11 -15.68
N ASP A 365 -37.25 -17.31 -14.78
CA ASP A 365 -37.38 -16.47 -13.58
C ASP A 365 -36.17 -16.56 -12.64
N LYS A 366 -35.62 -17.77 -12.48
CA LYS A 366 -34.49 -18.03 -11.59
C LYS A 366 -33.64 -19.19 -12.05
N VAL A 367 -32.32 -18.98 -12.13
CA VAL A 367 -31.37 -20.05 -12.45
C VAL A 367 -30.98 -20.84 -11.19
N LEU A 368 -30.70 -22.13 -11.38
CA LEU A 368 -30.05 -22.96 -10.39
C LEU A 368 -28.59 -22.53 -10.24
N THR A 369 -28.11 -22.51 -9.00
CA THR A 369 -26.72 -22.16 -8.69
C THR A 369 -25.99 -23.40 -8.17
N CYS A 370 -24.77 -23.66 -8.65
CA CYS A 370 -23.94 -24.73 -8.11
C CYS A 370 -23.70 -24.53 -6.60
N ALA A 371 -24.14 -25.48 -5.77
CA ALA A 371 -24.10 -25.36 -4.32
C ALA A 371 -22.67 -25.21 -3.74
N ARG A 372 -21.67 -25.77 -4.43
CA ARG A 372 -20.26 -25.75 -4.01
C ARG A 372 -19.57 -24.43 -4.34
N CYS A 373 -19.52 -24.04 -5.62
CA CYS A 373 -18.79 -22.84 -6.03
C CYS A 373 -19.59 -21.55 -5.83
N LYS A 374 -20.92 -21.61 -6.00
CA LYS A 374 -21.86 -20.48 -6.05
C LYS A 374 -21.60 -19.45 -7.16
N MET A 375 -20.90 -19.86 -8.22
CA MET A 375 -20.44 -19.00 -9.32
C MET A 375 -20.91 -19.46 -10.70
N THR A 376 -21.46 -20.67 -10.81
CA THR A 376 -21.89 -21.29 -12.07
C THR A 376 -23.39 -21.56 -12.01
N PHE A 377 -24.08 -21.23 -13.11
CA PHE A 377 -25.53 -21.18 -13.15
C PHE A 377 -26.12 -22.09 -14.23
N TYR A 378 -27.31 -22.62 -13.97
CA TYR A 378 -27.98 -23.57 -14.85
C TYR A 378 -29.48 -23.32 -14.90
N CYS A 379 -30.09 -23.42 -16.07
CA CYS A 379 -31.55 -23.34 -16.17
C CYS A 379 -32.28 -24.54 -15.56
N SER A 380 -31.61 -25.69 -15.44
CA SER A 380 -32.23 -26.94 -15.00
C SER A 380 -31.18 -27.95 -14.51
N PRO A 381 -31.59 -28.98 -13.75
CA PRO A 381 -30.69 -30.07 -13.36
C PRO A 381 -30.12 -30.85 -14.55
N LYS A 382 -30.84 -30.88 -15.69
CA LYS A 382 -30.38 -31.48 -16.95
C LYS A 382 -29.15 -30.75 -17.49
N CYS A 383 -29.21 -29.42 -17.53
CA CYS A 383 -28.09 -28.58 -17.98
C CYS A 383 -26.91 -28.64 -17.01
N GLN A 384 -27.15 -28.71 -15.70
CA GLN A 384 -26.10 -28.96 -14.73
C GLN A 384 -25.38 -30.30 -14.96
N LYS A 385 -26.13 -31.38 -15.22
CA LYS A 385 -25.54 -32.70 -15.51
C LYS A 385 -24.74 -32.71 -16.81
N LEU A 386 -25.23 -32.01 -17.84
CA LEU A 386 -24.54 -31.90 -19.13
C LEU A 386 -23.18 -31.21 -19.00
N HIS A 387 -23.13 -30.07 -18.29
CA HIS A 387 -21.88 -29.32 -18.07
C HIS A 387 -20.96 -29.93 -17.00
N TRP A 388 -21.41 -30.94 -16.25
CA TRP A 388 -20.72 -31.41 -15.05
C TRP A 388 -19.30 -31.93 -15.33
N SER A 389 -19.07 -32.59 -16.46
CA SER A 389 -17.75 -33.11 -16.84
C SER A 389 -16.71 -31.98 -16.99
N ALA A 390 -17.10 -30.85 -17.59
CA ALA A 390 -16.24 -29.67 -17.76
C ALA A 390 -16.14 -28.83 -16.47
N HIS A 391 -17.23 -28.71 -15.70
CA HIS A 391 -17.25 -27.91 -14.48
C HIS A 391 -16.55 -28.58 -13.28
N LYS A 392 -16.69 -29.89 -13.11
CA LYS A 392 -16.20 -30.63 -11.93
C LYS A 392 -14.71 -30.41 -11.63
N PRO A 393 -13.79 -30.39 -12.62
CA PRO A 393 -12.36 -30.15 -12.37
C PRO A 393 -12.07 -28.77 -11.76
N VAL A 394 -12.82 -27.74 -12.15
CA VAL A 394 -12.58 -26.37 -11.68
C VAL A 394 -13.43 -26.00 -10.46
N CYS A 395 -14.53 -26.72 -10.20
CA CYS A 395 -15.51 -26.37 -9.17
C CYS A 395 -14.92 -26.20 -7.76
N GLY A 396 -14.90 -24.95 -7.28
CA GLY A 396 -14.44 -24.59 -5.93
C GLY A 396 -12.93 -24.40 -5.80
N THR A 397 -12.17 -24.53 -6.89
CA THR A 397 -10.75 -24.19 -6.97
C THR A 397 -10.53 -22.69 -7.14
N SER A 398 -9.28 -22.24 -7.10
CA SER A 398 -8.90 -20.87 -7.45
C SER A 398 -9.10 -20.55 -8.93
N ALA A 399 -9.12 -21.57 -9.81
CA ALA A 399 -9.37 -21.40 -11.24
C ALA A 399 -10.85 -21.13 -11.56
N GLN A 400 -11.79 -21.43 -10.65
CA GLN A 400 -13.21 -21.14 -10.85
C GLN A 400 -13.48 -19.63 -10.81
N THR A 401 -14.03 -19.12 -11.90
CA THR A 401 -14.49 -17.74 -12.04
C THR A 401 -16.00 -17.66 -12.31
N GLU A 402 -16.55 -16.45 -12.19
CA GLU A 402 -17.86 -16.12 -12.78
C GLU A 402 -17.70 -16.01 -14.31
N ARG A 403 -18.80 -16.17 -15.06
CA ARG A 403 -18.79 -15.97 -16.51
C ARG A 403 -18.28 -14.56 -16.86
N PRO A 404 -17.35 -14.39 -17.79
CA PRO A 404 -16.96 -13.07 -18.30
C PRO A 404 -18.09 -12.40 -19.10
N LEU A 405 -18.03 -11.07 -19.21
CA LEU A 405 -18.80 -10.26 -20.14
C LEU A 405 -18.39 -10.55 -21.59
N PRO A 406 -19.27 -10.35 -22.58
CA PRO A 406 -18.94 -10.56 -23.99
C PRO A 406 -17.67 -9.81 -24.43
N SER A 407 -17.54 -8.52 -24.09
CA SER A 407 -16.34 -7.75 -24.44
C SER A 407 -15.06 -8.28 -23.79
N GLN A 408 -15.15 -8.89 -22.59
CA GLN A 408 -13.98 -9.52 -21.97
C GLN A 408 -13.55 -10.75 -22.77
N VAL A 409 -14.50 -11.56 -23.24
CA VAL A 409 -14.22 -12.77 -24.06
C VAL A 409 -13.62 -12.38 -25.40
N GLU A 410 -14.26 -11.46 -26.12
CA GLU A 410 -13.82 -11.07 -27.47
C GLU A 410 -12.44 -10.39 -27.44
N LEU A 411 -12.23 -9.46 -26.51
CA LEU A 411 -10.93 -8.84 -26.32
C LEU A 411 -9.88 -9.85 -25.83
N SER A 412 -10.28 -10.85 -25.03
CA SER A 412 -9.38 -11.92 -24.61
C SER A 412 -8.86 -12.72 -25.78
N ASN A 413 -9.78 -13.21 -26.59
CA ASN A 413 -9.46 -13.98 -27.78
C ASN A 413 -8.58 -13.15 -28.74
N PHE A 414 -8.90 -11.87 -28.91
CA PHE A 414 -8.13 -10.96 -29.74
C PHE A 414 -6.69 -10.77 -29.23
N VAL A 415 -6.52 -10.40 -27.96
CA VAL A 415 -5.20 -10.16 -27.38
C VAL A 415 -4.39 -11.46 -27.33
N THR A 416 -4.96 -12.57 -26.88
CA THR A 416 -4.27 -13.87 -26.85
C THR A 416 -3.78 -14.27 -28.24
N LYS A 417 -4.60 -14.06 -29.27
CA LYS A 417 -4.25 -14.44 -30.65
C LYS A 417 -3.14 -13.56 -31.25
N TYR A 418 -3.11 -12.27 -30.91
CA TYR A 418 -2.24 -11.29 -31.60
C TYR A 418 -1.21 -10.60 -30.71
N SER A 419 -1.12 -10.93 -29.42
CA SER A 419 -0.30 -10.22 -28.42
C SER A 419 1.16 -10.00 -28.86
N PRO A 420 1.93 -11.02 -29.32
CA PRO A 420 3.32 -10.80 -29.72
C PRO A 420 3.46 -9.82 -30.89
N ALA A 421 2.53 -9.88 -31.84
CA ALA A 421 2.54 -9.02 -33.03
C ALA A 421 2.08 -7.59 -32.70
N LEU A 422 1.05 -7.43 -31.86
CA LEU A 422 0.54 -6.13 -31.41
C LEU A 422 1.61 -5.38 -30.61
N MET A 423 2.32 -6.08 -29.72
CA MET A 423 3.41 -5.50 -28.94
C MET A 423 4.57 -5.05 -29.83
N LYS A 424 4.97 -5.90 -30.79
CA LYS A 424 6.02 -5.56 -31.76
C LYS A 424 5.65 -4.35 -32.63
N PHE A 425 4.40 -4.29 -33.10
CA PHE A 425 3.91 -3.16 -33.87
C PHE A 425 3.92 -1.87 -33.02
N ARG A 426 3.38 -1.92 -31.80
CA ARG A 426 3.36 -0.76 -30.89
C ARG A 426 4.77 -0.24 -30.58
N MET A 427 5.75 -1.12 -30.43
CA MET A 427 7.16 -0.73 -30.25
C MET A 427 7.76 -0.04 -31.47
N THR A 428 7.29 -0.39 -32.67
CA THR A 428 7.81 0.15 -33.94
C THR A 428 7.12 1.46 -34.32
N GLU A 429 5.80 1.51 -34.22
CA GLU A 429 4.95 2.61 -34.70
C GLU A 429 4.50 3.55 -33.57
N GLY A 430 4.86 3.25 -32.32
CA GLY A 430 4.54 4.04 -31.12
C GLY A 430 3.11 3.88 -30.60
N SER A 431 2.14 3.50 -31.44
CA SER A 431 0.75 3.30 -31.03
C SER A 431 -0.01 2.33 -31.96
N ILE A 432 -1.01 1.62 -31.43
CA ILE A 432 -1.91 0.76 -32.20
C ILE A 432 -3.25 1.43 -32.57
N LYS A 433 -3.52 2.67 -32.11
CA LYS A 433 -4.81 3.36 -32.34
C LYS A 433 -5.17 3.53 -33.81
N GLY A 434 -4.17 3.82 -34.64
CA GLY A 434 -4.33 4.03 -36.09
C GLY A 434 -4.11 2.77 -36.93
N MET A 435 -3.91 1.61 -36.31
CA MET A 435 -3.61 0.36 -37.01
C MET A 435 -4.76 -0.01 -37.95
N ASP A 436 -4.44 -0.36 -39.19
CA ASP A 436 -5.36 -1.06 -40.10
C ASP A 436 -5.33 -2.55 -39.74
N LEU A 437 -6.39 -3.03 -39.09
CA LEU A 437 -6.40 -4.39 -38.53
C LEU A 437 -6.44 -5.45 -39.64
N GLU A 438 -7.16 -5.20 -40.73
CA GLU A 438 -7.26 -6.15 -41.84
C GLU A 438 -5.91 -6.33 -42.53
N ARG A 439 -5.21 -5.22 -42.79
CA ARG A 439 -3.84 -5.26 -43.33
C ARG A 439 -2.86 -5.90 -42.36
N PHE A 440 -2.99 -5.63 -41.07
CA PHE A 440 -2.16 -6.22 -40.03
C PHE A 440 -2.35 -7.75 -39.95
N MET A 441 -3.59 -8.23 -39.93
CA MET A 441 -3.90 -9.67 -39.91
C MET A 441 -3.44 -10.37 -41.19
N ASN A 442 -3.61 -9.74 -42.35
CA ASN A 442 -3.16 -10.29 -43.64
C ASN A 442 -1.63 -10.37 -43.76
N GLY A 443 -0.88 -9.53 -43.05
CA GLY A 443 0.58 -9.58 -43.01
C GLY A 443 1.17 -10.59 -42.03
N LEU A 444 0.33 -11.25 -41.22
CA LEU A 444 0.73 -12.30 -40.27
C LEU A 444 0.50 -13.73 -40.78
N ASN A 445 -0.32 -13.88 -41.83
CA ASN A 445 -0.47 -15.12 -42.59
C ASN A 445 0.57 -15.19 -43.70
#